data_AF-A0A6P0ZTE6-F1
#
_entry.id   AF-A0A6P0ZTE6-F1
#
_cell.length_a   1.000
_cell.length_b   1.000
_cell.length_c   1.000
_cell.angle_alpha   90.00
_cell.angle_beta   90.00
_cell.angle_gamma   90.00
#
_symmetry.space_group_name_H-M   'P 1'
#
loop_
_entity.id
_entity.type
_entity.pdbx_description
1 polymer ?
#
loop_
_entity_poly.entity_id
_entity_poly.type
_entity_poly.pdbx_seq_one_letter_code
_entity_poly.pdbx_strand_id
1 'polypeptide(L)'
;VSEAYLQPCPTVKKECGTVTTTGSDLIVRSTAGGPSIGTLKNGTEVKIESIRADGWLKISEPIIGYVSGKYVKIKPCPTPPPSEEDCRQVSAPQGLNVRKSPSNDGEIIGIIADGSKVTIVNRGSNGWVPISAPLQGYVTGKYLIYCPESKPEEPSGPVG
;
A
#
# COMPACT_ATOMS: atom_id res chain seq x y z
N VAL A 1 -11.61 -25.58 24.11
CA VAL A 1 -11.85 -24.26 23.50
C VAL A 1 -10.79 -24.04 22.45
N SER A 2 -11.18 -24.02 21.18
CA SER A 2 -10.29 -24.00 20.02
C SER A 2 -9.68 -22.62 19.84
N GLU A 3 -8.38 -22.50 20.08
CA GLU A 3 -7.58 -21.34 19.71
C GLU A 3 -7.62 -21.19 18.18
N ALA A 4 -8.45 -20.27 17.72
CA ALA A 4 -8.35 -19.74 16.37
C ALA A 4 -6.99 -19.03 16.29
N TYR A 5 -5.99 -19.74 15.77
CA TYR A 5 -4.78 -19.14 15.23
C TYR A 5 -5.22 -18.14 14.16
N LEU A 6 -5.38 -16.88 14.55
CA LEU A 6 -5.35 -15.75 13.64
C LEU A 6 -3.92 -15.72 13.10
N GLN A 7 -3.68 -16.48 12.02
CA GLN A 7 -2.47 -16.34 11.23
C GLN A 7 -2.33 -14.84 10.91
N PRO A 8 -1.18 -14.21 11.18
CA PRO A 8 -0.95 -12.86 10.71
C PRO A 8 -1.18 -12.88 9.19
N CYS A 9 -2.09 -12.03 8.70
CA CYS A 9 -2.38 -11.94 7.27
C CYS A 9 -1.05 -11.92 6.52
N PRO A 10 -0.81 -12.82 5.54
CA PRO A 10 0.41 -12.78 4.78
C PRO A 10 0.53 -11.37 4.23
N THR A 11 1.64 -10.69 4.51
CA THR A 11 2.02 -9.44 3.86
C THR A 11 2.35 -9.76 2.41
N VAL A 12 1.30 -10.06 1.64
CA VAL A 12 1.38 -10.20 0.19
C VAL A 12 1.83 -8.83 -0.29
N LYS A 13 3.07 -8.75 -0.77
CA LYS A 13 3.54 -7.60 -1.53
C LYS A 13 2.50 -7.41 -2.64
N LYS A 14 1.67 -6.36 -2.51
CA LYS A 14 0.62 -6.08 -3.49
C LYS A 14 1.32 -5.60 -4.75
N GLU A 15 1.46 -6.51 -5.69
CA GLU A 15 1.99 -6.22 -7.02
C GLU A 15 0.81 -5.87 -7.92
N CYS A 16 0.99 -4.84 -8.74
CA CYS A 16 0.05 -4.51 -9.77
C CYS A 16 0.72 -4.71 -11.12
N GLY A 17 -0.07 -4.72 -12.17
CA GLY A 17 0.43 -4.81 -13.52
C GLY A 17 -0.37 -3.93 -14.46
N THR A 18 0.22 -3.60 -15.60
CA THR A 18 -0.51 -3.04 -16.72
C THR A 18 -0.42 -4.02 -17.88
N VAL A 19 -1.57 -4.36 -18.46
CA VAL A 19 -1.62 -5.21 -19.65
C VAL A 19 -0.97 -4.49 -20.83
N THR A 20 -0.03 -5.16 -21.50
CA THR A 20 0.69 -4.63 -22.66
C THR A 20 0.54 -5.60 -23.82
N THR A 21 -0.54 -5.46 -24.59
CA THR A 21 -0.79 -6.24 -25.80
C THR A 21 -0.82 -5.33 -27.03
N THR A 22 -0.43 -5.87 -28.18
CA THR A 22 -0.54 -5.19 -29.48
C THR A 22 -1.58 -5.92 -30.31
N GLY A 23 -2.73 -5.28 -30.55
CA GLY A 23 -3.84 -5.87 -31.31
C GLY A 23 -4.90 -6.54 -30.43
N SER A 24 -4.64 -7.77 -29.96
CA SER A 24 -5.65 -8.59 -29.27
C SER A 24 -5.69 -8.39 -27.75
N ASP A 25 -6.86 -8.65 -27.18
CA ASP A 25 -7.05 -8.64 -25.73
C ASP A 25 -6.32 -9.82 -25.05
N LEU A 26 -5.87 -9.60 -23.82
CA LEU A 26 -5.25 -10.62 -22.98
C LEU A 26 -6.33 -11.54 -22.39
N ILE A 27 -6.22 -12.84 -22.62
CA ILE A 27 -7.20 -13.83 -22.13
C ILE A 27 -6.96 -14.12 -20.65
N VAL A 28 -8.02 -14.02 -19.86
CA VAL A 28 -8.09 -14.50 -18.46
C VAL A 28 -8.60 -15.93 -18.46
N ARG A 29 -7.95 -16.81 -17.71
CA ARG A 29 -8.29 -18.24 -17.59
C ARG A 29 -8.62 -18.63 -16.16
N SER A 30 -9.47 -19.65 -15.99
CA SER A 30 -9.83 -20.15 -14.64
C SER A 30 -8.66 -20.80 -13.91
N THR A 31 -7.72 -21.37 -14.65
CA THR A 31 -6.43 -21.91 -14.19
C THR A 31 -5.34 -21.56 -15.20
N ALA A 32 -4.07 -21.73 -14.83
CA ALA A 32 -2.97 -21.56 -15.78
C ALA A 32 -3.11 -22.53 -16.97
N GLY A 33 -3.25 -21.96 -18.17
CA GLY A 33 -3.53 -22.72 -19.39
C GLY A 33 -4.96 -23.28 -19.53
N GLY A 34 -5.82 -23.11 -18.53
CA GLY A 34 -7.20 -23.62 -18.49
C GLY A 34 -8.20 -22.87 -19.37
N PRO A 35 -9.52 -23.12 -19.27
CA PRO A 35 -10.52 -22.48 -20.11
C PRO A 35 -10.57 -20.95 -19.90
N SER A 36 -10.91 -20.22 -20.96
CA SER A 36 -11.07 -18.77 -20.92
C SER A 36 -12.31 -18.37 -20.15
N ILE A 37 -12.17 -17.42 -19.23
CA ILE A 37 -13.26 -16.87 -18.42
C ILE A 37 -13.47 -15.38 -18.62
N GLY A 38 -12.60 -14.73 -19.40
CA GLY A 38 -12.71 -13.31 -19.71
C GLY A 38 -11.54 -12.80 -20.53
N THR A 39 -11.56 -11.50 -20.83
CA THR A 39 -10.48 -10.81 -21.53
C THR A 39 -10.19 -9.45 -20.89
N LEU A 40 -8.95 -9.00 -21.04
CA LEU A 40 -8.47 -7.69 -20.60
C LEU A 40 -7.91 -6.92 -21.79
N LYS A 41 -8.28 -5.65 -21.91
CA LYS A 41 -7.79 -4.80 -22.99
C LYS A 41 -6.36 -4.34 -22.71
N ASN A 42 -5.67 -3.91 -23.77
CA ASN A 42 -4.40 -3.23 -23.60
C ASN A 42 -4.56 -1.99 -22.68
N GLY A 43 -3.61 -1.80 -21.76
CA GLY A 43 -3.63 -0.73 -20.77
C GLY A 43 -4.47 -1.02 -19.52
N THR A 44 -5.23 -2.11 -19.46
CA THR A 44 -5.97 -2.48 -18.24
C THR A 44 -5.01 -2.70 -17.07
N GLU A 45 -5.34 -2.13 -15.91
CA GLU A 45 -4.61 -2.37 -14.67
C GLU A 45 -5.11 -3.64 -13.99
N VAL A 46 -4.18 -4.44 -13.49
CA VAL A 46 -4.47 -5.67 -12.77
C VAL A 46 -3.83 -5.66 -11.40
N LYS A 47 -4.50 -6.26 -10.41
CA LYS A 47 -3.87 -6.61 -9.13
C LYS A 47 -3.39 -8.05 -9.19
N ILE A 48 -2.11 -8.26 -8.89
CA ILE A 48 -1.43 -9.55 -8.95
C ILE A 48 -1.36 -10.10 -7.52
N GLU A 49 -1.89 -11.31 -7.35
CA GLU A 49 -1.86 -12.05 -6.10
C GLU A 49 -0.63 -12.95 -6.01
N SER A 50 -0.22 -13.55 -7.15
CA SER A 50 1.01 -14.35 -7.21
C SER A 50 1.60 -14.42 -8.62
N ILE A 51 2.93 -14.54 -8.65
CA ILE A 51 3.73 -14.83 -9.85
C ILE A 51 4.14 -16.30 -9.79
N ARG A 52 3.78 -17.09 -10.79
CA ARG A 52 4.14 -18.51 -10.86
C ARG A 52 5.40 -18.69 -11.72
N ALA A 53 6.21 -19.70 -11.36
CA ALA A 53 7.45 -20.01 -12.07
C ALA A 53 7.23 -20.43 -13.53
N ASP A 54 6.02 -20.89 -13.88
CA ASP A 54 5.62 -21.25 -15.25
C ASP A 54 5.18 -20.04 -16.09
N GLY A 55 5.39 -18.81 -15.59
CA GLY A 55 5.11 -17.57 -16.32
C GLY A 55 3.66 -17.11 -16.27
N TRP A 56 2.82 -17.75 -15.45
CA TRP A 56 1.44 -17.30 -15.21
C TRP A 56 1.34 -16.39 -13.99
N LEU A 57 0.48 -15.38 -14.10
CA LEU A 57 0.13 -14.49 -13.00
C LEU A 57 -1.28 -14.79 -12.53
N LYS A 58 -1.46 -14.97 -11.23
CA LYS A 58 -2.80 -14.98 -10.62
C LYS A 58 -3.19 -13.54 -10.33
N ILE A 59 -4.30 -13.09 -10.89
CA ILE A 59 -4.84 -11.75 -10.69
C ILE A 59 -6.13 -11.82 -9.85
N SER A 60 -6.36 -10.79 -9.06
CA SER A 60 -7.57 -10.65 -8.23
C SER A 60 -8.53 -9.56 -8.73
N GLU A 61 -8.02 -8.60 -9.50
CA GLU A 61 -8.82 -7.53 -10.13
C GLU A 61 -8.30 -7.27 -11.56
N PRO A 62 -9.18 -6.92 -12.52
CA PRO A 62 -10.63 -6.77 -12.37
C PRO A 62 -11.40 -8.11 -12.41
N ILE A 63 -10.75 -9.20 -12.83
CA ILE A 63 -11.33 -10.55 -12.90
C ILE A 63 -10.40 -11.47 -12.12
N ILE A 64 -10.95 -12.28 -11.21
CA ILE A 64 -10.16 -13.29 -10.50
C ILE A 64 -9.83 -14.42 -11.47
N GLY A 65 -8.54 -14.65 -11.73
CA GLY A 65 -8.11 -15.68 -12.67
C GLY A 65 -6.62 -15.66 -12.96
N TYR A 66 -6.23 -16.33 -14.04
CA TYR A 66 -4.84 -16.47 -14.47
C TYR A 66 -4.62 -15.84 -15.84
N VAL A 67 -3.56 -15.04 -15.95
CA VAL A 67 -3.11 -14.42 -17.20
C VAL A 67 -1.65 -14.74 -17.47
N SER A 68 -1.24 -14.70 -18.74
CA SER A 68 0.17 -14.89 -19.08
C SER A 68 0.98 -13.65 -18.70
N GLY A 69 2.00 -13.83 -17.87
CA GLY A 69 2.87 -12.75 -17.41
C GLY A 69 3.69 -12.08 -18.51
N LYS A 70 3.83 -12.74 -19.67
CA LYS A 70 4.48 -12.15 -20.86
C LYS A 70 3.81 -10.86 -21.33
N TYR A 71 2.51 -10.71 -21.07
CA TYR A 71 1.70 -9.58 -21.54
C TYR A 71 1.30 -8.62 -20.42
N VAL A 72 1.95 -8.71 -19.25
CA VAL A 72 1.68 -7.86 -18.11
C VAL A 72 2.99 -7.24 -17.63
N LYS A 73 3.08 -5.91 -17.71
CA LYS A 73 4.18 -5.17 -17.13
C LYS A 73 3.93 -4.96 -15.64
N ILE A 74 4.64 -5.70 -14.81
CA ILE A 74 4.54 -5.63 -13.35
C ILE A 74 5.07 -4.28 -12.86
N LYS A 75 4.35 -3.68 -11.91
CA LYS A 75 4.65 -2.41 -11.27
C LYS A 75 4.20 -2.44 -9.81
N PRO A 76 4.77 -1.59 -8.94
CA PRO A 76 4.17 -1.39 -7.63
C PRO A 76 2.73 -0.89 -7.79
N CYS A 77 1.81 -1.40 -6.96
CA CYS A 77 0.46 -0.86 -6.95
C CYS A 77 0.47 0.64 -6.64
N PRO A 78 -0.42 1.42 -7.27
CA PRO A 78 -0.59 2.81 -6.88
C PRO A 78 -0.91 2.84 -5.39
N THR A 79 -0.13 3.64 -4.67
CA THR A 79 -0.45 3.91 -3.26
C THR A 79 -1.73 4.74 -3.27
N PRO A 80 -2.78 4.37 -2.52
CA PRO A 80 -3.95 5.23 -2.43
C PRO A 80 -3.51 6.64 -2.03
N PRO A 81 -4.13 7.69 -2.60
CA PRO A 81 -3.85 9.04 -2.16
C PRO A 81 -4.09 9.10 -0.65
N PRO A 82 -3.24 9.81 0.10
CA PRO A 82 -3.37 9.86 1.55
C PRO A 82 -4.73 10.45 1.92
N SER A 83 -5.54 9.65 2.60
CA SER A 83 -6.81 10.08 3.15
C SER A 83 -6.57 10.86 4.44
N GLU A 84 -7.54 11.66 4.90
CA GLU A 84 -7.43 12.32 6.21
C GLU A 84 -7.23 11.31 7.36
N GLU A 85 -7.70 10.07 7.20
CA GLU A 85 -7.44 8.96 8.14
C GLU A 85 -5.96 8.54 8.20
N ASP A 86 -5.17 8.89 7.18
CA ASP A 86 -3.74 8.58 7.09
C ASP A 86 -2.86 9.67 7.72
N CYS A 87 -3.46 10.73 8.27
CA CYS A 87 -2.75 11.73 9.05
C CYS A 87 -2.37 11.18 10.43
N ARG A 88 -1.08 11.22 10.75
CA ARG A 88 -0.56 11.02 12.11
C ARG A 88 0.24 12.22 12.56
N GLN A 89 0.34 12.40 13.86
CA GLN A 89 1.19 13.41 14.47
C GLN A 89 2.28 12.71 15.29
N VAL A 90 3.50 13.23 15.22
CA VAL A 90 4.61 12.75 16.06
C VAL A 90 4.39 13.17 17.51
N SER A 91 4.50 12.19 18.41
CA SER A 91 4.52 12.37 19.86
C SER A 91 5.82 11.77 20.41
N ALA A 92 6.91 12.52 20.20
CA ALA A 92 8.26 12.15 20.58
C ALA A 92 9.07 13.43 20.86
N PRO A 93 9.28 13.81 22.14
CA PRO A 93 9.94 15.07 22.50
C PRO A 93 11.35 15.26 21.91
N GLN A 94 12.05 14.17 21.62
CA GLN A 94 13.39 14.19 21.02
C GLN A 94 13.38 14.13 19.48
N GLY A 95 12.19 14.14 18.87
CA GLY A 95 12.00 13.82 17.47
C GLY A 95 11.95 12.31 17.19
N LEU A 96 11.46 11.97 16.01
CA LEU A 96 11.22 10.61 15.54
C LEU A 96 12.13 10.29 14.35
N ASN A 97 13.01 9.30 14.53
CA ASN A 97 13.91 8.84 13.47
C ASN A 97 13.14 8.18 12.33
N VAL A 98 13.39 8.64 11.11
CA VAL A 98 12.92 8.02 9.87
C VAL A 98 14.02 7.10 9.37
N ARG A 99 13.67 5.85 9.09
CA ARG A 99 14.60 4.82 8.64
C ARG A 99 14.28 4.34 7.23
N LYS A 100 15.31 3.87 6.53
CA LYS A 100 15.21 3.32 5.17
C LYS A 100 14.54 1.95 5.14
N SER A 101 14.65 1.17 6.23
CA SER A 101 14.02 -0.13 6.40
C SER A 101 13.28 -0.22 7.74
N PRO A 102 12.23 -1.07 7.85
CA PRO A 102 11.46 -1.27 9.09
C PRO A 102 12.22 -2.15 10.10
N SER A 103 13.39 -1.68 10.55
CA SER A 103 14.25 -2.39 11.50
C SER A 103 15.04 -1.43 12.38
N ASN A 104 15.43 -1.88 13.59
CA ASN A 104 16.28 -1.09 14.48
C ASN A 104 17.69 -0.87 13.91
N ASP A 105 18.14 -1.77 13.04
CA ASP A 105 19.40 -1.68 12.30
C ASP A 105 19.26 -0.91 10.98
N GLY A 106 18.06 -0.45 10.64
CA GLY A 106 17.82 0.30 9.42
C GLY A 106 18.51 1.65 9.44
N GLU A 107 19.15 2.02 8.32
CA GLU A 107 19.80 3.32 8.15
C GLU A 107 18.84 4.47 8.50
N ILE A 108 19.28 5.40 9.36
CA ILE A 108 18.52 6.61 9.68
C ILE A 108 18.73 7.61 8.55
N ILE A 109 17.64 7.97 7.88
CA ILE A 109 17.64 8.88 6.72
C ILE A 109 17.11 10.28 7.07
N GLY A 110 16.60 10.46 8.28
CA GLY A 110 16.13 11.75 8.77
C GLY A 110 15.51 11.67 10.16
N ILE A 111 15.11 12.82 10.68
CA ILE A 111 14.41 12.98 11.96
C ILE A 111 13.24 13.94 11.75
N ILE A 112 12.07 13.56 12.24
CA ILE A 112 10.86 14.39 12.22
C ILE A 112 10.64 14.96 13.62
N ALA A 113 10.46 16.27 13.74
CA ALA A 113 10.29 16.94 15.04
C ALA A 113 8.96 16.55 15.73
N ASP A 114 8.93 16.67 17.05
CA ASP A 114 7.71 16.52 17.86
C ASP A 114 6.57 17.41 17.33
N GLY A 115 5.33 16.92 17.38
CA GLY A 115 4.15 17.64 16.91
C GLY A 115 4.01 17.76 15.38
N SER A 116 5.00 17.30 14.60
CA SER A 116 4.91 17.33 13.14
C SER A 116 3.85 16.36 12.62
N LYS A 117 3.13 16.77 11.58
CA LYS A 117 2.22 15.91 10.84
C LYS A 117 3.00 15.00 9.90
N VAL A 118 2.61 13.73 9.84
CA VAL A 118 3.13 12.72 8.93
C VAL A 118 1.97 12.04 8.22
N THR A 119 2.25 11.60 7.02
CA THR A 119 1.28 10.87 6.20
C THR A 119 1.72 9.42 6.11
N ILE A 120 0.90 8.51 6.61
CA ILE A 120 1.20 7.08 6.57
C ILE A 120 0.76 6.48 5.23
N VAL A 121 1.49 5.47 4.76
CA VAL A 121 1.13 4.68 3.57
C VAL A 121 0.12 3.59 3.92
N ASN A 122 0.24 3.04 5.14
CA ASN A 122 -0.70 2.11 5.76
C ASN A 122 -0.44 2.06 7.27
N ARG A 123 -1.24 1.28 8.01
CA ARG A 123 -1.13 1.12 9.47
C ARG A 123 0.19 0.48 9.95
N GLY A 124 1.03 -0.01 9.04
CA GLY A 124 2.28 -0.64 9.37
C GLY A 124 2.13 -2.08 9.85
N SER A 125 3.26 -2.68 10.20
CA SER A 125 3.35 -4.03 10.75
C SER A 125 4.60 -4.13 11.63
N ASN A 126 4.59 -5.04 12.63
CA ASN A 126 5.72 -5.28 13.52
C ASN A 126 6.25 -4.00 14.21
N GLY A 127 5.34 -3.06 14.54
CA GLY A 127 5.69 -1.79 15.19
C GLY A 127 6.27 -0.71 14.26
N TRP A 128 6.41 -0.99 12.96
CA TRP A 128 6.91 -0.04 11.96
C TRP A 128 5.80 0.44 11.05
N VAL A 129 5.75 1.75 10.83
CA VAL A 129 4.76 2.44 10.00
C VAL A 129 5.48 3.09 8.82
N PRO A 130 5.14 2.71 7.58
CA PRO A 130 5.65 3.40 6.39
C PRO A 130 5.00 4.78 6.26
N ILE A 131 5.80 5.80 6.01
CA ILE A 131 5.36 7.18 5.76
C ILE A 131 5.75 7.63 4.36
N SER A 132 4.91 8.46 3.75
CA SER A 132 5.14 9.09 2.44
C SER A 132 5.54 10.56 2.55
N ALA A 133 5.11 11.24 3.62
CA ALA A 133 5.41 12.64 3.89
C ALA A 133 5.62 12.88 5.41
N PRO A 134 6.45 13.86 5.82
CA PRO A 134 7.22 14.79 4.97
C PRO A 134 8.45 14.15 4.31
N LEU A 135 8.86 12.97 4.77
CA LEU A 135 9.98 12.21 4.23
C LEU A 135 9.53 10.76 4.01
N GLN A 136 9.85 10.18 2.87
CA GLN A 136 9.53 8.77 2.60
C GLN A 136 10.45 7.85 3.41
N GLY A 137 9.87 6.93 4.17
CA GLY A 137 10.61 5.97 4.98
C GLY A 137 9.75 5.21 5.97
N TYR A 138 10.37 4.70 7.03
CA TYR A 138 9.73 3.93 8.09
C TYR A 138 9.98 4.58 9.45
N VAL A 139 8.93 4.72 10.24
CA VAL A 139 9.00 5.23 11.61
C VAL A 139 8.38 4.22 12.58
N THR A 140 8.72 4.30 13.86
CA THR A 140 8.10 3.42 14.87
C THR A 140 6.70 3.93 15.21
N GLY A 141 5.69 3.09 15.05
CA GLY A 141 4.28 3.45 15.27
C GLY A 141 3.95 3.87 16.71
N LYS A 142 4.77 3.47 17.69
CA LYS A 142 4.58 3.82 19.11
C LYS A 142 4.65 5.33 19.41
N TYR A 143 5.23 6.11 18.50
CA TYR A 143 5.35 7.57 18.62
C TYR A 143 4.41 8.32 17.66
N LEU A 144 3.43 7.63 17.09
CA LEU A 144 2.44 8.20 16.20
C LEU A 144 1.08 8.22 16.87
N ILE A 145 0.49 9.41 16.99
CA ILE A 145 -0.90 9.59 17.42
C ILE A 145 -1.76 10.01 16.24
N TYR A 146 -3.08 9.86 16.34
CA TYR A 146 -3.99 10.45 15.36
C TYR A 146 -3.80 11.96 15.33
N CYS A 147 -3.83 12.55 14.14
CA CYS A 147 -3.92 13.99 14.05
C CYS A 147 -5.18 14.44 14.82
N PRO A 148 -5.10 15.56 15.56
CA PRO A 148 -6.30 16.13 16.13
C PRO A 148 -7.26 16.40 14.98
N GLU A 149 -8.51 15.95 15.11
CA GLU A 149 -9.56 16.33 14.18
C GLU A 149 -9.56 17.85 14.12
N SER A 150 -9.38 18.41 12.93
CA SER A 150 -9.67 19.83 12.74
C SER A 150 -11.16 19.98 12.95
N LYS A 151 -11.56 20.30 14.19
CA LYS A 151 -12.86 20.94 14.41
C LYS A 151 -12.91 22.10 13.39
N PRO A 152 -13.92 22.13 12.50
CA PRO A 152 -14.07 23.26 11.59
C PRO A 152 -14.02 24.54 12.42
N GLU A 153 -13.06 25.40 12.12
CA GLU A 153 -12.97 26.71 12.75
C GLU A 153 -14.24 27.44 12.33
N GLU A 154 -15.20 27.52 13.26
CA GLU A 154 -16.45 28.24 13.09
C GLU A 154 -16.07 29.66 12.68
N PRO A 155 -16.50 30.17 11.52
CA PRO A 155 -16.07 31.48 11.05
C PRO A 155 -16.45 32.49 12.12
N SER A 156 -15.43 33.08 12.75
CA SER A 156 -15.59 34.18 13.70
C SER A 156 -16.39 35.26 13.00
N GLY A 157 -17.66 35.38 13.35
CA GLY A 157 -18.56 36.40 12.82
C GLY A 157 -17.95 37.78 13.06
N PRO A 158 -18.26 38.77 12.20
CA PRO A 158 -17.70 40.10 12.32
C PRO A 158 -18.05 40.68 13.69
N VAL A 159 -17.02 41.16 14.39
CA VAL A 159 -17.17 42.06 15.53
C VAL A 159 -17.96 43.27 15.05
N GLY A 160 -19.17 43.46 15.58
CA GLY A 160 -20.07 44.59 15.33
C GLY A 160 -20.72 45.03 16.61
#